data_AF-A0A509LGK2-F1
#
_entry.id   AF-A0A509LGK2-F1
#
_cell.length_a   1.000
_cell.length_b   1.000
_cell.length_c   1.000
_cell.angle_alpha   90.00
_cell.angle_beta   90.00
_cell.angle_gamma   90.00
#
_symmetry.space_group_name_H-M   'P 1'
#
loop_
_entity.id
_entity.type
_entity.pdbx_description
1 polymer ?
#
loop_
_entity_poly.entity_id
_entity_poly.type
_entity_poly.pdbx_seq_one_letter_code
_entity_poly.pdbx_strand_id
1 'polypeptide(L)'
;SFVGRFPVPMRHGLTIGEISQFFNREFSFGCDLIIIPMTGWKRQMYWQDTGLPWVAPSPNLPTPLSCMVYPGQVIFEGTNISEGRGTTLPFEQFGAPFLDTEKIKLEADEVINGACLRPVNFEPTSGKWQGNVCKGFQIHITSKEAFKPYFSSLILLQLIIKHHKDEFNFKQPPYEYELEKMPIDLILGSKTLRKNLMSLENLTRLSNQWVKELENFKSISGKYHLYE
;
A
#
# COMPACT_ATOMS: atom_id res chain seq x y z
N SER A 1 -15.74 2.99 4.36
CA SER A 1 -15.52 2.52 5.75
C SER A 1 -14.63 3.53 6.46
N PHE A 2 -14.20 3.26 7.70
CA PHE A 2 -13.22 4.11 8.40
C PHE A 2 -11.89 4.19 7.64
N VAL A 3 -11.42 3.07 7.09
CA VAL A 3 -10.17 2.94 6.33
C VAL A 3 -10.27 3.34 4.84
N GLY A 4 -11.37 3.97 4.43
CA GLY A 4 -11.64 4.31 3.04
C GLY A 4 -12.96 5.06 2.93
N ARG A 5 -12.91 6.37 3.17
CA ARG A 5 -14.12 7.20 3.36
C ARG A 5 -14.55 7.98 2.12
N PHE A 6 -13.61 8.28 1.22
CA PHE A 6 -13.85 9.06 0.01
C PHE A 6 -13.26 8.35 -1.21
N PRO A 7 -13.80 8.59 -2.41
CA PRO A 7 -13.34 7.99 -3.66
C PRO A 7 -12.06 8.67 -4.15
N VAL A 8 -10.95 8.43 -3.43
CA VAL A 8 -9.61 8.84 -3.83
C VAL A 8 -8.75 7.61 -4.11
N PRO A 9 -7.74 7.71 -4.99
CA PRO A 9 -6.82 6.60 -5.20
C PRO A 9 -6.07 6.22 -3.92
N MET A 10 -5.64 4.96 -3.82
CA MET A 10 -4.80 4.45 -2.71
C MET A 10 -3.61 5.37 -2.39
N ARG A 11 -3.01 5.98 -3.42
CA ARG A 11 -2.03 7.05 -3.29
C ARG A 11 -2.53 8.28 -4.02
N HIS A 12 -3.11 9.23 -3.29
CA HIS A 12 -3.70 10.45 -3.86
C HIS A 12 -2.67 11.53 -4.23
N GLY A 13 -1.46 11.53 -3.64
CA GLY A 13 -0.39 12.46 -4.06
C GLY A 13 -0.62 13.94 -3.73
N LEU A 14 -1.46 14.22 -2.73
CA LEU A 14 -1.77 15.56 -2.24
C LEU A 14 -1.22 15.72 -0.81
N THR A 15 -0.75 16.91 -0.46
CA THR A 15 -0.50 17.30 0.94
C THR A 15 -1.81 17.37 1.71
N ILE A 16 -1.72 17.44 3.05
CA ILE A 16 -2.92 17.55 3.89
C ILE A 16 -3.74 18.81 3.59
N GLY A 17 -3.08 19.94 3.29
CA GLY A 17 -3.77 21.18 2.89
C GLY A 17 -4.51 21.01 1.56
N GLU A 18 -3.84 20.48 0.55
CA GLU A 18 -4.43 20.27 -0.78
C GLU A 18 -5.61 19.27 -0.73
N ILE A 19 -5.49 18.15 -0.01
CA ILE A 19 -6.60 17.18 0.09
C ILE A 19 -7.77 17.72 0.93
N SER A 20 -7.51 18.52 1.96
CA SER A 20 -8.57 19.21 2.71
C SER A 20 -9.32 20.20 1.82
N GLN A 21 -8.62 20.94 0.96
CA GLN A 21 -9.26 21.85 0.00
C GLN A 21 -10.08 21.09 -1.04
N PHE A 22 -9.50 20.03 -1.62
CA PHE A 22 -10.18 19.13 -2.56
C PHE A 22 -11.47 18.60 -1.95
N PHE A 23 -11.44 18.08 -0.72
CA PHE A 23 -12.64 17.57 -0.06
C PHE A 23 -13.66 18.67 0.23
N ASN A 24 -13.21 19.81 0.77
CA ASN A 24 -14.12 20.90 1.11
C ASN A 24 -14.92 21.40 -0.10
N ARG A 25 -14.32 21.37 -1.29
CA ARG A 25 -14.91 21.83 -2.55
C ARG A 25 -15.67 20.72 -3.29
N GLU A 26 -15.03 19.60 -3.60
CA GLU A 26 -15.63 18.53 -4.43
C GLU A 26 -16.74 17.75 -3.70
N PHE A 27 -16.76 17.78 -2.37
CA PHE A 27 -17.80 17.13 -1.54
C PHE A 27 -18.68 18.14 -0.79
N SER A 28 -18.58 19.43 -1.13
CA SER A 28 -19.46 20.49 -0.64
C SER A 28 -19.59 20.54 0.89
N PHE A 29 -18.49 20.35 1.63
CA PHE A 29 -18.52 20.44 3.09
C PHE A 29 -18.81 21.86 3.60
N GLY A 30 -18.44 22.89 2.83
CA GLY A 30 -18.74 24.28 3.16
C GLY A 30 -18.03 24.80 4.41
N CYS A 31 -16.92 24.17 4.83
CA CYS A 31 -16.12 24.64 5.95
C CYS A 31 -15.40 25.95 5.60
N ASP A 32 -15.34 26.87 6.57
CA ASP A 32 -14.44 28.02 6.52
C ASP A 32 -12.99 27.54 6.76
N LEU A 33 -12.32 27.17 5.66
CA LEU A 33 -11.02 26.50 5.67
C LEU A 33 -9.90 27.48 5.35
N ILE A 34 -8.98 27.65 6.30
CA ILE A 34 -7.72 28.39 6.11
C ILE A 34 -6.58 27.39 6.01
N ILE A 35 -5.77 27.51 4.96
CA ILE A 35 -4.55 26.73 4.76
C ILE A 35 -3.37 27.70 4.78
N ILE A 36 -2.35 27.40 5.59
CA ILE A 36 -1.07 28.13 5.58
C ILE A 36 -0.09 27.30 4.74
N PRO A 37 0.23 27.70 3.49
CA PRO A 37 1.11 26.93 2.62
C PRO A 37 2.53 26.87 3.18
N MET A 38 3.20 25.74 2.96
CA MET A 38 4.63 25.61 3.24
C MET A 38 5.44 26.49 2.27
N THR A 39 6.61 26.95 2.71
CA THR A 39 7.59 27.61 1.83
C THR A 39 8.68 26.60 1.44
N GLY A 40 9.03 26.54 0.15
CA GLY A 40 10.14 25.73 -0.36
C GLY A 40 9.82 24.25 -0.65
N TRP A 41 8.65 23.74 -0.23
CA TRP A 41 8.22 22.39 -0.59
C TRP A 41 7.92 22.31 -2.09
N LYS A 42 8.36 21.21 -2.72
CA LYS A 42 8.08 20.88 -4.13
C LYS A 42 7.54 19.46 -4.21
N ARG A 43 6.64 19.19 -5.15
CA ARG A 43 5.96 17.89 -5.30
C ARG A 43 6.90 16.72 -5.54
N GLN A 44 8.06 16.99 -6.14
CA GLN A 44 9.11 16.01 -6.40
C GLN A 44 9.96 15.66 -5.16
N MET A 45 9.81 16.38 -4.04
CA MET A 45 10.56 16.11 -2.83
C MET A 45 10.07 14.81 -2.15
N TYR A 46 11.02 13.98 -1.77
CA TYR A 46 10.85 12.96 -0.74
C TYR A 46 11.19 13.56 0.63
N TRP A 47 10.84 12.84 1.70
CA TRP A 47 11.08 13.34 3.07
C TRP A 47 12.54 13.72 3.31
N GLN A 48 13.50 12.94 2.78
CA GLN A 48 14.93 13.24 2.95
C GLN A 48 15.34 14.59 2.33
N ASP A 49 14.68 15.01 1.25
CA ASP A 49 14.99 16.25 0.55
C ASP A 49 14.53 17.49 1.34
N THR A 50 13.65 17.31 2.32
CA THR A 50 13.16 18.40 3.18
C THR A 50 14.18 18.84 4.24
N GLY A 51 15.15 17.97 4.57
CA GLY A 51 16.07 18.18 5.69
C GLY A 51 15.41 18.12 7.08
N LEU A 52 14.13 17.77 7.18
CA LEU A 52 13.39 17.73 8.44
C LEU A 52 13.58 16.40 9.19
N PRO A 53 13.57 16.43 10.54
CA PRO A 53 13.61 15.21 11.34
C PRO A 53 12.35 14.37 11.12
N TRP A 54 12.51 13.05 11.01
CA TRP A 54 11.39 12.13 10.93
C TRP A 54 10.81 11.86 12.32
N VAL A 55 9.53 12.19 12.50
CA VAL A 55 8.74 11.76 13.66
C VAL A 55 7.78 10.69 13.16
N ALA A 56 7.91 9.47 13.67
CA ALA A 56 7.12 8.34 13.20
C ALA A 56 5.61 8.62 13.39
N PRO A 57 4.80 8.63 12.31
CA PRO A 57 3.36 8.89 12.40
C PRO A 57 2.59 7.72 13.03
N SER A 58 3.24 6.56 13.14
CA SER A 58 2.72 5.34 13.74
C SER A 58 3.90 4.50 14.24
N PRO A 59 3.75 3.70 15.31
CA PRO A 59 4.79 2.76 15.75
C PRO A 59 5.27 1.81 14.65
N ASN A 60 4.41 1.51 13.68
CA ASN A 60 4.74 0.61 12.56
C ASN A 60 5.12 1.35 11.27
N LEU A 61 5.30 2.67 11.31
CA LEU A 61 5.90 3.46 10.22
C LEU A 61 7.16 4.17 10.75
N PRO A 62 8.18 3.41 11.18
CA PRO A 62 9.34 3.95 11.88
C PRO A 62 10.24 4.80 11.01
N THR A 63 10.23 4.61 9.67
CA THR A 63 11.12 5.32 8.75
C THR A 63 10.36 5.94 7.57
N PRO A 64 10.94 6.94 6.88
CA PRO A 64 10.39 7.43 5.61
C PRO A 64 10.32 6.34 4.52
N LEU A 65 11.20 5.33 4.58
CA LEU A 65 11.19 4.19 3.67
C LEU A 65 9.92 3.35 3.86
N SER A 66 9.49 3.12 5.10
CA SER A 66 8.24 2.41 5.39
C SER A 66 7.05 3.07 4.68
N CYS A 67 7.01 4.40 4.59
CA CYS A 67 5.98 5.14 3.87
C CYS A 67 6.02 4.97 2.33
N MET A 68 7.16 4.62 1.74
CA MET A 68 7.26 4.39 0.29
C MET A 68 6.67 3.03 -0.12
N VAL A 69 6.70 2.03 0.77
CA VAL A 69 6.17 0.68 0.51
C VAL A 69 4.75 0.49 1.06
N TYR A 70 4.38 1.22 2.11
CA TYR A 70 3.10 1.09 2.83
C TYR A 70 1.86 1.07 1.93
N PRO A 71 1.70 1.93 0.89
CA PRO A 71 0.49 1.92 0.06
C PRO A 71 0.20 0.57 -0.63
N GLY A 72 1.21 -0.28 -0.79
CA GLY A 72 1.01 -1.65 -1.27
C GLY A 72 1.06 -2.68 -0.15
N GLN A 73 1.96 -2.52 0.81
CA GLN A 73 2.21 -3.54 1.84
C GLN A 73 1.07 -3.65 2.86
N VAL A 74 0.29 -2.59 3.05
CA VAL A 74 -0.92 -2.61 3.89
C VAL A 74 -1.97 -3.62 3.40
N ILE A 75 -1.95 -4.02 2.11
CA ILE A 75 -2.87 -5.03 1.56
C ILE A 75 -2.79 -6.35 2.36
N PHE A 76 -1.59 -6.71 2.85
CA PHE A 76 -1.39 -7.93 3.59
C PHE A 76 -2.10 -7.96 4.94
N GLU A 77 -2.51 -6.81 5.51
CA GLU A 77 -3.36 -6.76 6.71
C GLU A 77 -4.70 -7.49 6.52
N GLY A 78 -5.19 -7.52 5.27
CA GLY A 78 -6.38 -8.27 4.86
C GLY A 78 -6.17 -9.78 4.68
N THR A 79 -5.00 -10.32 5.05
CA THR A 79 -4.59 -11.71 4.79
C THR A 79 -3.87 -12.33 5.99
N ASN A 80 -3.58 -13.63 5.89
CA ASN A 80 -2.70 -14.33 6.82
C ASN A 80 -1.19 -14.17 6.53
N ILE A 81 -0.78 -13.34 5.57
CA ILE A 81 0.64 -13.03 5.32
C ILE A 81 1.08 -11.95 6.30
N SER A 82 2.17 -12.14 7.04
CA SER A 82 2.74 -11.09 7.90
C SER A 82 3.28 -9.97 7.03
N GLU A 83 2.92 -8.73 7.33
CA GLU A 83 3.47 -7.49 6.79
C GLU A 83 4.66 -6.97 7.62
N GLY A 84 5.31 -7.85 8.40
CA GLY A 84 6.50 -7.51 9.17
C GLY A 84 6.22 -6.78 10.50
N ARG A 85 4.95 -6.53 10.87
CA ARG A 85 4.63 -6.09 12.24
C ARG A 85 5.13 -7.11 13.26
N GLY A 86 5.56 -6.62 14.43
CA GLY A 86 6.25 -7.44 15.42
C GLY A 86 7.74 -7.69 15.10
N THR A 87 8.30 -6.95 14.13
CA THR A 87 9.73 -6.95 13.83
C THR A 87 10.27 -5.52 13.78
N THR A 88 11.56 -5.35 13.50
CA THR A 88 12.19 -4.03 13.32
C THR A 88 11.97 -3.43 11.92
N LEU A 89 11.29 -4.14 11.01
CA LEU A 89 11.09 -3.75 9.61
C LEU A 89 9.61 -3.84 9.18
N PRO A 90 8.65 -3.25 9.93
CA PRO A 90 7.24 -3.31 9.56
C PRO A 90 6.99 -2.67 8.19
N PHE A 91 6.17 -3.34 7.38
CA PHE A 91 5.86 -3.07 5.98
C PHE A 91 7.03 -3.11 5.00
N GLU A 92 8.28 -3.06 5.45
CA GLU A 92 9.45 -3.19 4.59
C GLU A 92 9.76 -4.65 4.24
N GLN A 93 9.18 -5.59 5.00
CA GLN A 93 9.22 -7.02 4.70
C GLN A 93 7.84 -7.66 4.89
N PHE A 94 7.63 -8.77 4.18
CA PHE A 94 6.43 -9.58 4.32
C PHE A 94 6.77 -11.07 4.20
N GLY A 95 5.93 -11.93 4.78
CA GLY A 95 6.19 -13.38 4.76
C GLY A 95 5.18 -14.22 5.53
N ALA A 96 5.30 -15.54 5.36
CA ALA A 96 4.59 -16.54 6.16
C ALA A 96 5.43 -17.83 6.23
N PRO A 97 5.20 -18.74 7.20
CA PRO A 97 5.99 -19.96 7.32
C PRO A 97 5.92 -20.88 6.09
N PHE A 98 4.81 -20.82 5.35
CA PHE A 98 4.54 -21.66 4.18
C PHE A 98 5.06 -21.09 2.86
N LEU A 99 5.56 -19.84 2.81
CA LEU A 99 5.96 -19.24 1.54
C LEU A 99 7.15 -19.94 0.90
N ASP A 100 7.02 -20.20 -0.40
CA ASP A 100 8.06 -20.66 -1.30
C ASP A 100 8.61 -19.44 -2.05
N THR A 101 9.68 -18.88 -1.49
CA THR A 101 10.29 -17.66 -2.02
C THR A 101 10.90 -17.88 -3.40
N GLU A 102 11.29 -19.09 -3.77
CA GLU A 102 11.91 -19.34 -5.08
C GLU A 102 10.89 -19.20 -6.20
N LYS A 103 9.72 -19.83 -6.05
CA LYS A 103 8.61 -19.73 -7.03
C LYS A 103 8.09 -18.32 -7.19
N ILE A 104 7.92 -17.61 -6.07
CA ILE A 104 7.44 -16.22 -6.12
C ILE A 104 8.48 -15.32 -6.77
N LYS A 105 9.76 -15.45 -6.41
CA LYS A 105 10.83 -14.60 -6.93
C LYS A 105 10.99 -14.73 -8.44
N LEU A 106 10.94 -15.96 -8.95
CA LEU A 106 11.10 -16.25 -10.38
C LEU A 106 10.13 -15.44 -11.24
N GLU A 107 8.86 -15.36 -10.84
CA GLU A 107 7.84 -14.61 -11.58
C GLU A 107 7.84 -13.11 -11.24
N ALA A 108 8.10 -12.76 -9.98
CA ALA A 108 8.04 -11.38 -9.53
C ALA A 108 9.16 -10.50 -10.13
N ASP A 109 10.37 -11.05 -10.28
CA ASP A 109 11.53 -10.34 -10.83
C ASP A 109 11.32 -9.93 -12.31
N GLU A 110 10.43 -10.61 -13.06
CA GLU A 110 10.12 -10.28 -14.46
C GLU A 110 9.22 -9.04 -14.61
N VAL A 111 8.42 -8.73 -13.59
CA VAL A 111 7.33 -7.75 -13.70
C VAL A 111 7.43 -6.59 -12.72
N ILE A 112 8.11 -6.77 -11.59
CA ILE A 112 8.30 -5.72 -10.59
C ILE A 112 9.51 -4.87 -10.99
N ASN A 113 9.24 -3.61 -11.27
CA ASN A 113 10.25 -2.62 -11.63
C ASN A 113 10.55 -1.69 -10.45
N GLY A 114 11.78 -1.18 -10.38
CA GLY A 114 12.21 -0.21 -9.36
C GLY A 114 12.37 -0.75 -7.94
N ALA A 115 12.31 -2.07 -7.75
CA ALA A 115 12.62 -2.71 -6.48
C ALA A 115 13.27 -4.08 -6.67
N CYS A 116 14.08 -4.47 -5.69
CA CYS A 116 14.64 -5.81 -5.55
C CYS A 116 13.97 -6.53 -4.38
N LEU A 117 13.50 -7.76 -4.64
CA LEU A 117 13.00 -8.66 -3.60
C LEU A 117 14.16 -9.46 -3.04
N ARG A 118 14.61 -9.10 -1.84
CA ARG A 118 15.66 -9.82 -1.11
C ARG A 118 15.01 -10.90 -0.23
N PRO A 119 15.26 -12.20 -0.45
CA PRO A 119 14.74 -13.24 0.43
C PRO A 119 15.18 -13.02 1.88
N VAL A 120 14.26 -13.23 2.81
CA VAL A 120 14.50 -13.14 4.25
C VAL A 120 13.75 -14.22 5.00
N ASN A 121 14.32 -14.61 6.14
CA ASN A 121 13.62 -15.31 7.20
C ASN A 121 13.52 -14.37 8.39
N PHE A 122 12.34 -14.25 8.99
CA PHE A 122 12.13 -13.41 10.17
C PHE A 122 11.09 -14.05 11.09
N GLU A 123 11.19 -13.78 12.38
CA GLU A 123 10.25 -14.27 13.38
C GLU A 123 9.62 -13.08 14.11
N PRO A 124 8.32 -12.80 13.88
CA PRO A 124 7.62 -11.74 14.60
C PRO A 124 7.55 -12.02 16.11
N THR A 125 7.78 -11.00 16.93
CA THR A 125 7.59 -11.07 18.39
C THR A 125 6.17 -10.77 18.81
N SER A 126 5.31 -10.30 17.89
CA SER A 126 3.88 -10.07 18.09
C SER A 126 3.14 -10.08 16.76
N GLY A 127 1.81 -10.18 16.79
CA GLY A 127 0.97 -10.15 15.59
C GLY A 127 0.96 -11.48 14.83
N LYS A 128 0.85 -11.40 13.49
CA LYS A 128 0.75 -12.59 12.63
C LYS A 128 2.01 -13.43 12.74
N TRP A 129 1.85 -14.75 12.91
CA TRP A 129 2.93 -15.72 13.01
C TRP A 129 3.91 -15.44 14.16
N GLN A 130 3.45 -14.85 15.26
CA GLN A 130 4.27 -14.66 16.45
C GLN A 130 4.97 -15.97 16.86
N GLY A 131 6.29 -15.90 17.07
CA GLY A 131 7.13 -17.05 17.46
C GLY A 131 7.29 -18.11 16.37
N ASN A 132 6.91 -17.82 15.12
CA ASN A 132 7.08 -18.72 13.99
C ASN A 132 7.94 -18.05 12.91
N VAL A 133 8.94 -18.79 12.41
CA VAL A 133 9.80 -18.32 11.32
C VAL A 133 8.97 -18.15 10.05
N CYS A 134 8.86 -16.92 9.57
CA CYS A 134 8.30 -16.56 8.30
C CYS A 134 9.39 -16.53 7.23
N LYS A 135 9.14 -17.18 6.09
CA LYS A 135 9.90 -17.01 4.86
C LYS A 135 9.25 -15.92 4.04
N GLY A 136 10.02 -15.10 3.34
CA GLY A 136 9.46 -14.05 2.51
C GLY A 136 10.51 -13.12 1.94
N PHE A 137 10.15 -11.84 1.79
CA PHE A 137 11.02 -10.85 1.16
C PHE A 137 11.06 -9.55 1.95
N GLN A 138 12.24 -8.94 1.99
CA GLN A 138 12.37 -7.50 2.20
C GLN A 138 12.37 -6.79 0.85
N ILE A 139 11.64 -5.69 0.74
CA ILE A 139 11.55 -4.88 -0.47
C ILE A 139 12.62 -3.78 -0.42
N HIS A 140 13.60 -3.86 -1.32
CA HIS A 140 14.61 -2.82 -1.50
C HIS A 140 14.25 -1.95 -2.69
N ILE A 141 13.88 -0.69 -2.47
CA ILE A 141 13.57 0.24 -3.57
C ILE A 141 14.89 0.63 -4.26
N THR A 142 14.98 0.36 -5.57
CA THR A 142 16.15 0.68 -6.41
C THR A 142 15.90 1.91 -7.30
N SER A 143 14.65 2.22 -7.63
CA SER A 143 14.24 3.49 -8.26
C SER A 143 12.85 3.87 -7.76
N LYS A 144 12.74 5.07 -7.19
CA LYS A 144 11.50 5.58 -6.61
C LYS A 144 10.48 5.94 -7.69
N GLU A 145 10.95 6.27 -8.88
CA GLU A 145 10.18 6.67 -10.06
C GLU A 145 9.57 5.44 -10.74
N ALA A 146 10.35 4.35 -10.84
CA ALA A 146 9.89 3.11 -11.45
C ALA A 146 9.03 2.26 -10.50
N PHE A 147 9.25 2.35 -9.19
CA PHE A 147 8.56 1.51 -8.22
C PHE A 147 7.08 1.91 -8.03
N LYS A 148 6.18 0.96 -8.27
CA LYS A 148 4.73 1.11 -8.13
C LYS A 148 4.24 0.26 -6.95
N PRO A 149 4.33 0.74 -5.69
CA PRO A 149 4.16 -0.09 -4.48
C PRO A 149 2.83 -0.86 -4.46
N TYR A 150 1.73 -0.20 -4.79
CA TYR A 150 0.40 -0.82 -4.82
C TYR A 150 0.32 -1.94 -5.87
N PHE A 151 0.74 -1.66 -7.10
CA PHE A 151 0.70 -2.65 -8.18
C PHE A 151 1.64 -3.83 -7.94
N SER A 152 2.87 -3.57 -7.49
CA SER A 152 3.83 -4.60 -7.10
C SER A 152 3.28 -5.51 -6.00
N SER A 153 2.57 -4.95 -5.01
CA SER A 153 2.00 -5.74 -3.92
C SER A 153 0.77 -6.56 -4.35
N LEU A 154 -0.01 -6.08 -5.33
CA LEU A 154 -1.07 -6.88 -5.95
C LEU A 154 -0.50 -8.08 -6.73
N ILE A 155 0.59 -7.88 -7.46
CA ILE A 155 1.32 -8.97 -8.13
C ILE A 155 1.78 -10.00 -7.11
N LEU A 156 2.47 -9.56 -6.05
CA LEU A 156 2.96 -10.44 -4.99
C LEU A 156 1.81 -11.21 -4.32
N LEU A 157 0.70 -10.55 -4.02
CA LEU A 157 -0.48 -11.19 -3.46
C LEU A 157 -1.05 -12.26 -4.41
N GLN A 158 -1.16 -11.98 -5.71
CA GLN A 158 -1.66 -12.94 -6.69
C GLN A 158 -0.71 -14.14 -6.85
N LEU A 159 0.61 -13.91 -6.84
CA LEU A 159 1.62 -14.98 -6.87
C LEU A 159 1.55 -15.86 -5.62
N ILE A 160 1.34 -15.26 -4.44
CA ILE A 160 1.12 -16.02 -3.20
C ILE A 160 -0.14 -16.88 -3.31
N ILE A 161 -1.26 -16.30 -3.78
CA ILE A 161 -2.52 -17.05 -4.00
C ILE A 161 -2.30 -18.20 -4.98
N LYS A 162 -1.56 -17.96 -6.07
CA LYS A 162 -1.26 -18.95 -7.11
C LYS A 162 -0.46 -20.14 -6.58
N HIS A 163 0.58 -19.88 -5.78
CA HIS A 163 1.53 -20.91 -5.35
C HIS A 163 1.21 -21.55 -3.99
N HIS A 164 0.32 -20.95 -3.21
CA HIS A 164 -0.01 -21.37 -1.83
C HIS A 164 -1.52 -21.36 -1.56
N LYS A 165 -2.32 -21.84 -2.50
CA LYS A 165 -3.79 -21.76 -2.43
C LYS A 165 -4.37 -22.44 -1.18
N ASP A 166 -3.75 -23.51 -0.73
CA ASP A 166 -4.27 -24.32 0.39
C ASP A 166 -3.94 -23.69 1.76
N GLU A 167 -2.84 -22.94 1.86
CA GLU A 167 -2.40 -22.26 3.07
C GLU A 167 -2.82 -20.79 3.14
N PHE A 168 -3.00 -20.14 1.99
CA PHE A 168 -3.38 -18.75 1.90
C PHE A 168 -4.82 -18.52 2.36
N ASN A 169 -5.01 -17.51 3.23
CA ASN A 169 -6.32 -17.14 3.73
C ASN A 169 -6.48 -15.62 3.78
N PHE A 170 -7.63 -15.13 3.33
CA PHE A 170 -8.06 -13.77 3.66
C PHE A 170 -8.46 -13.68 5.12
N LYS A 171 -8.11 -12.57 5.77
CA LYS A 171 -8.59 -12.26 7.11
C LYS A 171 -10.11 -12.14 7.08
N GLN A 172 -10.79 -12.76 8.03
CA GLN A 172 -12.23 -12.63 8.20
C GLN A 172 -12.57 -11.36 9.01
N PRO A 173 -13.78 -10.78 8.88
CA PRO A 173 -14.25 -9.72 9.76
C PRO A 173 -14.18 -10.15 11.25
N PRO A 174 -14.07 -9.20 12.19
CA PRO A 174 -14.16 -7.75 12.02
C PRO A 174 -12.82 -7.07 11.66
N TYR A 175 -12.88 -5.81 11.21
CA TYR A 175 -11.73 -4.96 10.93
C TYR A 175 -12.05 -3.47 11.02
N GLU A 176 -11.29 -2.72 11.83
CA GLU A 176 -11.36 -1.25 11.93
C GLU A 176 -12.80 -0.70 11.99
N TYR A 177 -13.53 -1.12 13.03
CA TYR A 177 -14.93 -0.72 13.30
C TYR A 177 -15.96 -1.20 12.26
N GLU A 178 -15.56 -2.04 11.31
CA GLU A 178 -16.46 -2.73 10.38
C GLU A 178 -16.58 -4.21 10.77
N LEU A 179 -17.81 -4.69 10.92
CA LEU A 179 -18.09 -6.01 11.51
C LEU A 179 -18.46 -7.06 10.47
N GLU A 180 -18.89 -6.65 9.27
CA GLU A 180 -19.47 -7.58 8.28
C GLU A 180 -18.63 -7.71 7.02
N LYS A 181 -18.01 -6.61 6.57
CA LYS A 181 -17.29 -6.61 5.29
C LYS A 181 -15.90 -7.19 5.43
N MET A 182 -15.50 -7.96 4.41
CA MET A 182 -14.15 -8.51 4.31
C MET A 182 -13.09 -7.40 4.42
N PRO A 183 -12.11 -7.53 5.34
CA PRO A 183 -11.03 -6.56 5.52
C PRO A 183 -10.32 -6.20 4.21
N ILE A 184 -10.02 -7.20 3.40
CA ILE A 184 -9.36 -7.02 2.10
C ILE A 184 -10.20 -6.20 1.11
N ASP A 185 -11.54 -6.34 1.12
CA ASP A 185 -12.42 -5.56 0.24
C ASP A 185 -12.44 -4.08 0.68
N LEU A 186 -12.28 -3.81 1.98
CA LEU A 186 -12.16 -2.46 2.53
C LEU A 186 -10.82 -1.82 2.17
N ILE A 187 -9.72 -2.57 2.33
CA ILE A 187 -8.36 -2.08 2.04
C ILE A 187 -8.20 -1.81 0.53
N LEU A 188 -8.67 -2.72 -0.32
CA LEU A 188 -8.61 -2.54 -1.77
C LEU A 188 -9.62 -1.50 -2.30
N GLY A 189 -10.64 -1.15 -1.50
CA GLY A 189 -11.78 -0.36 -1.94
C GLY A 189 -12.63 -1.04 -3.03
N SER A 190 -12.45 -2.33 -3.28
CA SER A 190 -13.10 -3.06 -4.38
C SER A 190 -13.27 -4.55 -4.11
N LYS A 191 -14.53 -5.01 -4.09
CA LYS A 191 -14.88 -6.44 -4.05
C LYS A 191 -14.48 -7.16 -5.35
N THR A 192 -14.57 -6.47 -6.48
CA THR A 192 -14.24 -7.03 -7.80
C THR A 192 -12.75 -7.32 -7.89
N LEU A 193 -11.90 -6.42 -7.38
CA LEU A 193 -10.45 -6.63 -7.42
C LEU A 193 -10.02 -7.89 -6.64
N ARG A 194 -10.63 -8.17 -5.48
CA ARG A 194 -10.40 -9.42 -4.77
C ARG A 194 -10.77 -10.65 -5.61
N LYS A 195 -11.93 -10.64 -6.26
CA LYS A 195 -12.37 -11.75 -7.12
C LYS A 195 -11.39 -11.98 -8.26
N ASN A 196 -10.92 -10.90 -8.89
CA ASN A 196 -9.98 -10.95 -10.00
C ASN A 196 -8.59 -11.48 -9.56
N LEU A 197 -8.15 -11.14 -8.35
CA LEU A 197 -6.93 -11.72 -7.77
C LEU A 197 -7.08 -13.24 -7.59
N MET A 198 -8.22 -13.69 -7.07
CA MET A 198 -8.50 -15.11 -6.85
C MET A 198 -8.65 -15.92 -8.15
N SER A 199 -9.16 -15.30 -9.22
CA SER A 199 -9.27 -15.94 -10.54
C SER A 199 -7.98 -15.83 -11.37
N LEU A 200 -6.89 -15.32 -10.78
CA LEU A 200 -5.60 -15.13 -11.44
C LEU A 200 -5.70 -14.31 -12.74
N GLU A 201 -6.59 -13.31 -12.77
CA GLU A 201 -6.69 -12.42 -13.92
C GLU A 201 -5.40 -11.60 -14.13
N ASN A 202 -5.07 -11.32 -15.39
CA ASN A 202 -3.89 -10.54 -15.75
C ASN A 202 -3.95 -9.13 -15.14
N LEU A 203 -3.13 -8.89 -14.12
CA LEU A 203 -3.11 -7.63 -13.38
C LEU A 203 -2.66 -6.45 -14.23
N THR A 204 -1.78 -6.65 -15.22
CA THR A 204 -1.39 -5.58 -16.16
C THR A 204 -2.61 -5.08 -16.93
N ARG A 205 -3.44 -5.99 -17.45
CA ARG A 205 -4.69 -5.65 -18.14
C ARG A 205 -5.67 -4.95 -17.19
N LEU A 206 -5.84 -5.45 -15.97
CA LEU A 206 -6.71 -4.82 -14.97
C LEU A 206 -6.23 -3.42 -14.61
N SER A 207 -4.92 -3.22 -14.53
CA SER A 207 -4.36 -1.92 -14.22
C SER A 207 -4.59 -0.88 -15.29
N ASN A 208 -4.83 -1.28 -16.54
CA ASN A 208 -5.19 -0.34 -17.59
C ASN A 208 -6.62 0.21 -17.40
N GLN A 209 -7.48 -0.49 -16.66
CA GLN A 209 -8.88 -0.06 -16.45
C GLN A 209 -8.96 1.17 -15.55
N TRP A 210 -8.10 1.27 -14.51
CA TRP A 210 -8.11 2.42 -13.60
C TRP A 210 -7.32 3.62 -14.13
N VAL A 211 -6.60 3.53 -15.26
CA VAL A 211 -5.83 4.67 -15.81
C VAL A 211 -6.74 5.86 -16.07
N LYS A 212 -7.92 5.64 -16.67
CA LYS A 212 -8.87 6.73 -16.95
C LYS A 212 -9.33 7.43 -15.67
N GLU A 213 -9.62 6.67 -14.62
CA GLU A 213 -10.04 7.23 -13.32
C GLU A 213 -8.90 7.97 -12.63
N LEU A 214 -7.67 7.46 -12.72
CA LEU A 214 -6.48 8.12 -12.20
C LEU A 214 -6.20 9.45 -12.93
N GLU A 215 -6.29 9.49 -14.26
CA GLU A 215 -6.13 10.73 -15.02
C GLU A 215 -7.24 11.74 -14.73
N ASN A 216 -8.49 11.27 -14.58
CA ASN A 216 -9.58 12.12 -14.12
C ASN A 216 -9.31 12.69 -12.72
N PHE A 217 -8.87 11.85 -11.78
CA PHE A 217 -8.51 12.30 -10.44
C PHE A 217 -7.38 13.33 -10.46
N LYS A 218 -6.31 13.10 -11.23
CA LYS A 218 -5.21 14.06 -11.41
C LYS A 218 -5.69 15.40 -11.97
N SER A 219 -6.55 15.38 -12.97
CA SER A 219 -7.13 16.58 -13.58
C SER A 219 -7.95 17.40 -12.57
N ILE A 220 -8.80 16.75 -11.78
CA ILE A 220 -9.62 17.41 -10.77
C ILE A 220 -8.76 17.90 -9.60
N SER A 221 -7.91 17.03 -9.06
CA SER A 221 -7.05 17.33 -7.91
C SER A 221 -6.00 18.40 -8.21
N GLY A 222 -5.55 18.52 -9.47
CA GLY A 222 -4.62 19.56 -9.91
C GLY A 222 -5.11 20.99 -9.68
N LYS A 223 -6.43 21.21 -9.64
CA LYS A 223 -7.04 22.52 -9.32
C LYS A 223 -6.76 22.97 -7.88
N TYR A 224 -6.39 22.04 -7.02
CA TYR A 224 -6.16 22.24 -5.59
C TYR A 224 -4.68 22.19 -5.22
N HIS A 225 -3.78 22.12 -6.22
CA HIS A 225 -2.35 22.12 -5.94
C HIS A 225 -1.91 23.46 -5.37
N LEU A 226 -1.19 23.41 -4.27
CA LEU A 226 -0.58 24.58 -3.62
C LEU A 226 0.88 24.76 -4.00
N TYR A 227 1.45 23.76 -4.69
CA TYR A 227 2.87 23.68 -4.97
C TYR A 227 3.11 23.04 -6.33
N GLU A 228 4.26 23.37 -6.93
CA GLU A 228 4.75 22.82 -8.19
C GLU A 228 5.33 21.42 -8.03
#